data_AF-A0A1W9WUP5-F1
#
_entry.id   AF-A0A1W9WUP5-F1
#
_cell.length_a   1.000
_cell.length_b   1.000
_cell.length_c   1.000
_cell.angle_alpha   90.00
_cell.angle_beta   90.00
_cell.angle_gamma   90.00
#
_symmetry.space_group_name_H-M   'P 1'
#
loop_
_entity.id
_entity.type
_entity.pdbx_description
1 polymer ?
#
loop_
_entity_poly.entity_id
_entity_poly.type
_entity_poly.pdbx_seq_one_letter_code
_entity_poly.pdbx_strand_id
1 'polypeptide(L)'
;MSDSQWTKQGGTFSHKNACKEFGLSEDEIIDAMEAGKLQYRQNYAHGNPYFRVLRKEVEALAKELHGNEGVKEQEVKFKLKKINREINSLKRKLSSLEKQKIELLESQKQIKT
;
A
#
# COMPACT_ATOMS: atom_id res chain seq x y z
N MET A 1 3.55 23.07 -12.87
CA MET A 1 3.57 21.59 -12.78
C MET A 1 2.25 21.07 -13.33
N SER A 2 2.26 20.13 -14.28
CA SER A 2 1.07 19.76 -15.07
C SER A 2 0.19 18.72 -14.36
N ASP A 3 -1.12 18.78 -14.60
CA ASP A 3 -2.13 17.82 -14.11
C ASP A 3 -1.79 16.35 -14.41
N SER A 4 -0.86 16.09 -15.34
CA SER A 4 -0.34 14.76 -15.70
C SER A 4 0.18 13.96 -14.50
N GLN A 5 0.76 14.61 -13.48
CA GLN A 5 1.28 13.88 -12.30
C GLN A 5 0.14 13.32 -11.42
N TRP A 6 -1.02 14.00 -11.42
CA TRP A 6 -2.21 13.58 -10.68
C TRP A 6 -2.97 12.44 -11.35
N THR A 7 -2.82 12.25 -12.65
CA THR A 7 -3.53 11.20 -13.40
C THR A 7 -2.64 10.00 -13.73
N LYS A 8 -1.32 10.13 -13.64
CA LYS A 8 -0.38 9.03 -13.85
C LYS A 8 -0.60 7.90 -12.83
N GLN A 9 -0.69 6.67 -13.32
CA GLN A 9 -0.73 5.48 -12.47
C GLN A 9 0.49 5.45 -11.52
N GLY A 10 0.22 5.31 -10.22
CA GLY A 10 1.26 5.35 -9.19
C GLY A 10 1.88 6.74 -8.96
N GLY A 11 1.36 7.80 -9.57
CA GLY A 11 1.84 9.18 -9.39
C GLY A 11 1.40 9.83 -8.08
N THR A 12 0.43 9.22 -7.39
CA THR A 12 -0.19 9.76 -6.17
C THR A 12 -0.43 8.68 -5.13
N PHE A 13 -0.53 9.10 -3.87
CA PHE A 13 -0.97 8.27 -2.75
C PHE A 13 -2.08 8.92 -1.94
N SER A 14 -2.79 8.13 -1.13
CA SER A 14 -3.40 8.68 0.07
C SER A 14 -2.31 9.02 1.09
N HIS A 15 -2.48 10.05 1.91
CA HIS A 15 -1.57 10.38 3.02
C HIS A 15 -1.22 9.15 3.86
N LYS A 16 -2.20 8.30 4.21
CA LYS A 16 -1.95 7.05 4.97
C LYS A 16 -1.08 6.03 4.25
N ASN A 17 -1.16 5.95 2.93
CA ASN A 17 -0.28 5.06 2.15
C ASN A 17 1.11 5.67 2.00
N ALA A 18 1.21 6.99 1.85
CA ALA A 18 2.48 7.71 1.87
C ALA A 18 3.24 7.45 3.18
N CYS A 19 2.58 7.57 4.34
CA CYS A 19 3.16 7.24 5.65
C CYS A 19 3.70 5.80 5.69
N LYS A 20 2.93 4.83 5.21
CA LYS A 20 3.35 3.41 5.23
C LYS A 20 4.53 3.12 4.30
N GLU A 21 4.53 3.70 3.09
CA GLU A 21 5.53 3.42 2.07
C GLU A 21 6.85 4.16 2.35
N PHE A 22 6.79 5.40 2.82
CA PHE A 22 7.96 6.24 3.06
C PHE A 22 8.38 6.37 4.52
N GLY A 23 7.64 5.75 5.45
CA GLY A 23 7.98 5.76 6.88
C GLY A 23 7.72 7.08 7.58
N LEU A 24 6.98 7.98 6.93
CA LEU A 24 6.54 9.25 7.51
C LEU A 24 5.40 9.01 8.49
N SER A 25 5.35 9.80 9.55
CA SER A 25 4.19 9.96 10.43
C SER A 25 3.06 10.72 9.72
N GLU A 26 1.86 10.67 10.30
CA GLU A 26 0.73 11.45 9.77
C GLU A 26 0.96 12.95 10.00
N ASP A 27 1.51 13.32 11.15
CA ASP A 27 1.83 14.71 11.51
C ASP A 27 2.85 15.31 10.54
N GLU A 28 3.94 14.60 10.19
CA GLU A 28 4.93 15.09 9.21
C GLU A 28 4.33 15.37 7.83
N ILE A 29 3.30 14.60 7.42
CA ILE A 29 2.59 14.84 6.16
C ILE A 29 1.69 16.07 6.27
N ILE A 30 0.95 16.20 7.38
CA ILE A 30 0.05 17.33 7.61
C ILE A 30 0.84 18.63 7.74
N ASP A 31 1.91 18.64 8.54
CA ASP A 31 2.80 19.80 8.69
C ASP A 31 3.40 20.22 7.34
N ALA A 32 3.80 19.25 6.51
CA ALA A 32 4.32 19.54 5.17
C ALA A 32 3.24 20.05 4.20
N MET A 33 1.99 19.62 4.36
CA MET A 33 0.85 20.18 3.61
C MET A 33 0.56 21.62 4.04
N GLU A 34 0.55 21.91 5.33
CA GLU A 34 0.32 23.25 5.90
C GLU A 34 1.45 24.21 5.55
N ALA A 35 2.70 23.74 5.56
CA ALA A 35 3.87 24.49 5.12
C ALA A 35 3.95 24.68 3.59
N GLY A 36 3.03 24.10 2.82
CA GLY A 36 3.02 24.18 1.36
C GLY A 36 4.13 23.36 0.66
N LYS A 37 4.81 22.47 1.39
CA LYS A 37 5.83 21.54 0.84
C LYS A 37 5.19 20.37 0.08
N LEU A 38 3.96 19.98 0.44
CA LEU A 38 3.19 18.95 -0.25
C LEU A 38 1.92 19.54 -0.86
N GLN A 39 1.71 19.28 -2.15
CA GLN A 39 0.42 19.49 -2.77
C GLN A 39 -0.52 18.34 -2.39
N TYR A 40 -1.77 18.70 -2.10
CA TYR A 40 -2.79 17.74 -1.76
C TYR A 40 -4.12 18.05 -2.44
N ARG A 41 -4.93 17.01 -2.62
CA ARG A 41 -6.34 17.11 -3.03
C ARG A 41 -7.17 16.24 -2.10
N GLN A 42 -8.29 16.76 -1.60
CA GLN A 42 -9.24 15.94 -0.87
C GLN A 42 -9.98 15.01 -1.83
N ASN A 43 -10.15 13.76 -1.44
CA ASN A 43 -10.89 12.75 -2.18
C ASN A 43 -11.68 11.86 -1.22
N TYR A 44 -12.55 11.00 -1.74
CA TYR A 44 -13.41 10.13 -0.93
C TYR A 44 -13.25 8.67 -1.35
N ALA A 45 -13.15 7.78 -0.36
CA ALA A 45 -13.17 6.34 -0.56
C ALA A 45 -14.33 5.76 0.26
N HIS A 46 -15.34 5.22 -0.42
CA HIS A 46 -16.56 4.70 0.23
C HIS A 46 -17.21 5.69 1.22
N GLY A 47 -17.21 6.99 0.89
CA GLY A 47 -17.76 8.06 1.74
C GLY A 47 -16.77 8.63 2.77
N ASN A 48 -15.62 7.99 3.00
CA ASN A 48 -14.62 8.49 3.94
C ASN A 48 -13.65 9.45 3.24
N PRO A 49 -13.50 10.71 3.72
CA PRO A 49 -12.56 11.65 3.15
C PRO A 49 -11.11 11.22 3.41
N TYR A 50 -10.23 11.52 2.46
CA TYR A 50 -8.79 11.36 2.61
C TYR A 50 -8.04 12.38 1.74
N PHE A 51 -6.84 12.76 2.17
CA PHE A 51 -5.94 13.56 1.34
C PHE A 51 -5.16 12.67 0.37
N ARG A 52 -5.15 13.08 -0.89
CA ARG A 52 -4.33 12.54 -1.97
C ARG A 52 -3.14 13.46 -2.18
N VAL A 53 -1.93 12.91 -2.15
CA VAL A 53 -0.65 13.62 -2.26
C VAL A 53 0.18 13.09 -3.43
N LEU A 54 1.08 13.92 -3.97
CA LEU A 54 1.97 13.53 -5.08
C LEU A 54 3.12 12.67 -4.58
N ARG A 55 3.34 11.50 -5.19
CA ARG A 55 4.40 10.55 -4.78
C ARG A 55 5.78 11.21 -4.79
N LYS A 56 6.08 12.01 -5.82
CA LYS A 56 7.39 12.66 -5.96
C LYS A 56 7.70 13.64 -4.82
N GLU A 57 6.69 14.39 -4.37
CA GLU A 57 6.85 15.37 -3.30
C GLU A 57 7.02 14.67 -1.95
N VAL A 58 6.25 13.59 -1.71
CA VAL A 58 6.42 12.75 -0.52
C VAL A 58 7.81 12.11 -0.48
N GLU A 59 8.31 11.61 -1.61
CA GLU A 59 9.66 11.04 -1.68
C GLU A 59 10.73 12.09 -1.38
N ALA A 60 10.57 13.32 -1.90
CA ALA A 60 11.48 14.42 -1.61
C ALA A 60 11.45 14.79 -0.12
N LEU A 61 10.25 14.90 0.47
CA LEU A 61 10.06 15.16 1.90
C LEU A 61 10.71 14.07 2.77
N ALA A 62 10.52 12.80 2.44
CA ALA A 62 11.10 11.70 3.19
C ALA A 62 12.64 11.71 3.13
N LYS A 63 13.21 12.09 1.98
CA LYS A 63 14.67 12.26 1.84
C LYS A 63 15.18 13.46 2.64
N GLU A 64 14.40 14.54 2.72
CA GLU A 64 14.73 15.72 3.53
C GLU A 64 14.73 15.38 5.03
N LEU A 65 13.73 14.64 5.52
CA LEU A 65 13.55 14.36 6.95
C LEU A 65 14.39 13.18 7.47
N HIS A 66 14.54 12.12 6.66
CA HIS A 66 15.15 10.86 7.11
C HIS A 66 16.43 10.48 6.33
N GLY A 67 16.81 11.29 5.34
CA GLY A 67 17.95 11.01 4.49
C GLY A 67 17.71 9.89 3.48
N ASN A 68 18.60 9.79 2.49
CA ASN A 68 18.46 8.81 1.40
C ASN A 68 18.57 7.35 1.87
N GLU A 69 19.37 7.08 2.89
CA GLU A 69 19.55 5.72 3.41
C GLU A 69 18.31 5.23 4.17
N GLY A 70 17.74 6.08 5.04
CA GLY A 70 16.50 5.77 5.77
C GLY A 70 15.33 5.49 4.82
N VAL A 71 15.19 6.30 3.76
CA VAL A 71 14.16 6.08 2.73
C VAL A 71 14.34 4.74 2.01
N LYS A 72 15.57 4.38 1.63
CA LYS A 72 15.85 3.09 0.95
C LYS A 72 15.56 1.91 1.88
N GLU A 73 15.99 1.98 3.14
CA GLU A 73 15.71 0.93 4.12
C GLU A 73 14.20 0.74 4.31
N GLN A 74 13.46 1.84 4.42
CA GLN A 74 12.02 1.82 4.57
C GLN A 74 11.31 1.25 3.33
N GLU A 75 11.77 1.60 2.14
CA GLU A 75 11.24 1.05 0.89
C GLU A 75 11.41 -0.49 0.85
N VAL A 76 12.58 -0.99 1.25
CA VAL A 76 12.85 -2.43 1.34
C VAL A 76 11.93 -3.08 2.38
N LYS A 77 11.81 -2.51 3.58
CA LYS A 77 10.90 -3.00 4.63
C LYS A 77 9.44 -3.06 4.15
N PHE A 78 8.98 -2.02 3.46
CA PHE A 78 7.63 -1.96 2.91
C PHE A 78 7.40 -3.04 1.84
N LYS A 79 8.33 -3.20 0.89
CA LYS A 79 8.28 -4.24 -0.15
C LYS A 79 8.26 -5.63 0.46
N LEU A 80 9.11 -5.92 1.44
CA LEU A 80 9.10 -7.19 2.18
C LEU A 80 7.76 -7.44 2.88
N LYS A 81 7.19 -6.44 3.54
CA LYS A 81 5.88 -6.55 4.19
C LYS A 81 4.76 -6.86 3.19
N LYS A 82 4.82 -6.27 2.00
CA LYS A 82 3.86 -6.54 0.91
C LYS A 82 3.99 -7.99 0.42
N ILE A 83 5.20 -8.44 0.11
CA ILE A 83 5.49 -9.81 -0.34
C ILE A 83 5.05 -10.83 0.71
N ASN A 84 5.39 -10.60 1.99
CA ASN A 84 5.00 -11.51 3.08
C ASN A 84 3.48 -11.62 3.24
N ARG A 85 2.74 -10.51 3.10
CA ARG A 85 1.27 -10.55 3.11
C ARG A 85 0.70 -11.36 1.96
N GLU A 86 1.28 -11.21 0.77
CA GLU A 86 0.86 -11.94 -0.42
C GLU A 86 1.12 -13.45 -0.27
N ILE A 87 2.32 -13.83 0.18
CA ILE A 87 2.67 -15.23 0.52
C ILE A 87 1.66 -15.81 1.50
N ASN A 88 1.35 -15.09 2.58
CA ASN A 88 0.42 -15.58 3.60
C ASN A 88 -1.02 -15.70 3.08
N SER A 89 -1.46 -14.80 2.20
CA SER A 89 -2.76 -14.89 1.52
C SER A 89 -2.84 -16.13 0.63
N LEU A 90 -1.80 -16.36 -0.18
CA LEU A 90 -1.71 -17.53 -1.06
C LEU A 90 -1.67 -18.84 -0.28
N LYS A 91 -0.93 -18.91 0.83
CA LYS A 91 -0.92 -20.08 1.72
C LYS A 91 -2.31 -20.42 2.26
N ARG A 92 -3.08 -19.41 2.69
CA ARG A 92 -4.48 -19.63 3.15
C ARG A 92 -5.37 -20.12 2.03
N LYS A 93 -5.24 -19.54 0.83
CA LYS A 93 -5.96 -19.96 -0.37
C LYS A 93 -5.65 -21.43 -0.70
N LEU A 94 -4.36 -21.80 -0.69
CA LEU A 94 -3.90 -23.16 -0.94
C LEU A 94 -4.51 -24.14 0.06
N SER A 95 -4.42 -23.86 1.36
CA SER A 95 -5.00 -24.72 2.40
C SER A 95 -6.52 -24.91 2.24
N SER A 96 -7.24 -23.85 1.85
CA SER A 96 -8.68 -23.94 1.57
C SER A 96 -8.97 -24.86 0.37
N LEU A 97 -8.17 -24.76 -0.69
CA LEU A 97 -8.34 -25.59 -1.89
C LEU A 97 -7.96 -27.06 -1.63
N GLU A 98 -6.93 -27.31 -0.82
CA GLU A 98 -6.54 -28.65 -0.39
C GLU A 98 -7.67 -29.34 0.39
N LYS A 99 -8.33 -28.63 1.31
CA LYS A 99 -9.51 -29.14 2.03
C LYS A 99 -10.65 -29.49 1.09
N GLN A 100 -11.03 -28.57 0.20
CA GLN A 100 -12.08 -28.80 -0.79
C GLN A 100 -11.77 -29.99 -1.70
N LYS A 101 -10.50 -30.17 -2.08
CA LYS A 101 -10.08 -31.34 -2.87
C LYS A 101 -10.31 -32.65 -2.13
N ILE A 102 -9.98 -32.71 -0.83
CA ILE A 102 -10.18 -33.93 -0.01
C ILE A 102 -11.67 -34.26 0.10
N GLU A 103 -12.52 -33.28 0.43
CA GLU A 103 -13.97 -33.44 0.53
C GLU A 103 -14.59 -33.97 -0.78
N LEU A 104 -14.13 -33.45 -1.92
CA LEU A 104 -14.58 -33.92 -3.24
C LEU A 104 -14.09 -35.34 -3.56
N LEU A 105 -12.87 -35.70 -3.15
CA LEU A 105 -12.35 -37.06 -3.32
C LEU A 105 -13.13 -38.08 -2.47
N GLU A 106 -13.50 -37.72 -1.25
CA GLU A 106 -14.36 -38.55 -0.39
C GLU A 106 -15.76 -38.72 -0.98
N SER A 107 -16.36 -37.62 -1.43
CA SER A 107 -17.66 -37.64 -2.12
C SER A 107 -17.61 -38.50 -3.40
N GLN A 108 -16.53 -38.40 -4.18
CA GLN A 108 -16.33 -39.22 -5.38
C GLN A 108 -16.25 -40.72 -5.06
N LYS A 109 -15.62 -41.10 -3.94
CA LYS A 109 -15.57 -42.51 -3.51
C LYS A 109 -16.96 -43.02 -3.13
N GLN A 110 -17.73 -42.22 -2.40
CA GLN A 110 -19.10 -42.56 -2.01
C GLN A 110 -20.03 -42.75 -3.21
N ILE A 111 -19.91 -41.92 -4.27
CA ILE A 111 -20.71 -42.05 -5.50
C ILE A 111 -20.38 -43.34 -6.28
N LYS A 112 -19.14 -43.82 -6.18
CA LYS A 112 -18.68 -45.02 -6.90
C LYS A 112 -18.95 -46.33 -6.16
N THR A 113 -19.50 -46.27 -4.94
CA THR A 113 -19.87 -47.43 -4.12
C THR A 113 -21.36 -47.68 -4.25
#